data_AF-A0A835B619-F1
#
_entry.id   AF-A0A835B619-F1
#
_cell.length_a   1.000
_cell.length_b   1.000
_cell.length_c   1.000
_cell.angle_alpha   90.00
_cell.angle_beta   90.00
_cell.angle_gamma   90.00
#
_symmetry.space_group_name_H-M   'P 1'
#
loop_
_entity.id
_entity.type
_entity.pdbx_description
1 polymer ?
#
loop_
_entity_poly.entity_id
_entity_poly.type
_entity_poly.pdbx_seq_one_letter_code
_entity_poly.pdbx_strand_id
1 'polypeptide(L)'
;MSEMKQGGDDGAAPRCPPHPGFLRGLCIVCGVKEEDTEGGAPELAIGDDGEMKVVERGEDEAATAAAAAARCPPHPGFVLGLCFLCGAKEEDTEGAGEPPAREELTLILDLDHTLLNSTALDDFSPAEVRNGFSPTTVDDLGRGLFRLDGHGIRMLTKLRPFAQGFLEQASAMFEMHVYTLGDQAYARAVVSPLDPYAVYFGERIVSKAESTEPFVKSLDVIPGAEVVAVVILDDSDLAWPGHQDNLILMDRYHYFASTCRNYGYDISSMAEQNCDEREHDGSLAVALQVLRRVHQRFFDSVVDGYFPDVRQVIAEVRREVLRGCTVAFSWLSYREDFAAKGTPMWTLAVQLGAVCKVDVDETVTHVVAEHPGTEKAQWARDNDKFLVNWEWIQAAKFRWCRQKEQDFPVLLGD
;
A
#
# COMPACT_ATOMS: atom_id res chain seq x y z
N MET A 1 8.81 43.85 -60.82
CA MET A 1 7.94 44.16 -59.67
C MET A 1 6.79 43.16 -59.78
N SER A 2 6.61 42.15 -58.93
CA SER A 2 6.93 42.06 -57.50
C SER A 2 7.00 40.58 -57.09
N GLU A 3 7.63 40.33 -55.94
CA GLU A 3 8.13 39.06 -55.42
C GLU A 3 7.10 37.99 -55.02
N MET A 4 7.63 36.76 -54.91
CA MET A 4 7.04 35.57 -54.30
C MET A 4 6.60 35.77 -52.85
N LYS A 5 5.51 35.11 -52.44
CA LYS A 5 5.30 34.66 -51.05
C LYS A 5 4.81 33.21 -51.03
N GLN A 6 5.58 32.39 -50.34
CA GLN A 6 5.30 31.00 -49.99
C GLN A 6 4.08 30.92 -49.06
N GLY A 7 3.17 29.99 -49.33
CA GLY A 7 2.10 29.62 -48.40
C GLY A 7 2.65 28.67 -47.33
N GLY A 8 2.60 29.11 -46.08
CA GLY A 8 2.78 28.27 -44.90
C GLY A 8 1.45 27.65 -44.48
N ASP A 9 1.50 26.36 -44.19
CA ASP A 9 0.42 25.54 -43.65
C ASP A 9 0.37 25.76 -42.13
N ASP A 10 -0.55 26.60 -41.65
CA ASP A 10 -0.83 26.76 -40.23
C ASP A 10 -1.75 25.62 -39.77
N GLY A 11 -1.14 24.56 -39.23
CA GLY A 11 -1.83 23.46 -38.57
C GLY A 11 -2.76 23.97 -37.47
N ALA A 12 -4.06 23.79 -37.66
CA ALA A 12 -5.09 24.16 -36.70
C ALA A 12 -4.86 23.41 -35.37
N ALA A 13 -4.56 24.16 -34.30
CA ALA A 13 -4.52 23.64 -32.94
C ALA A 13 -5.86 22.94 -32.59
N PRO A 14 -5.83 21.83 -31.82
CA PRO A 14 -7.05 21.13 -31.44
C PRO A 14 -7.95 22.08 -30.62
N ARG A 15 -9.10 22.44 -31.19
CA ARG A 15 -10.13 23.20 -30.47
C ARG A 15 -10.67 22.32 -29.35
N CYS A 16 -10.37 22.70 -28.12
CA CYS A 16 -10.96 22.05 -26.95
C CYS A 16 -12.49 22.16 -27.03
N PRO A 17 -13.27 21.08 -26.87
CA PRO A 17 -14.71 21.20 -26.61
C PRO A 17 -14.93 22.03 -25.34
N PRO A 18 -16.13 22.63 -25.12
CA PRO A 18 -16.40 23.47 -23.96
C PRO A 18 -15.91 22.76 -22.68
N HIS A 19 -15.02 23.45 -21.96
CA HIS A 19 -14.06 22.87 -21.03
C HIS A 19 -14.73 21.87 -20.05
N PRO A 20 -14.38 20.56 -20.09
CA PRO A 20 -15.11 19.52 -19.35
C PRO A 20 -14.83 19.52 -17.84
N GLY A 21 -13.90 20.36 -17.36
CA GLY A 21 -13.57 20.52 -15.96
C GLY A 21 -12.24 21.26 -15.77
N PHE A 22 -12.08 21.85 -14.58
CA PHE A 22 -10.87 22.57 -14.18
C PHE A 22 -10.25 21.93 -12.93
N LEU A 23 -8.94 21.74 -12.94
CA LEU A 23 -8.17 21.31 -11.78
C LEU A 23 -7.16 22.40 -11.45
N ARG A 24 -7.27 22.97 -10.24
CA ARG A 24 -6.47 24.14 -9.80
C ARG A 24 -6.54 25.33 -10.76
N GLY A 25 -7.72 25.59 -11.33
CA GLY A 25 -7.97 26.71 -12.23
C GLY A 25 -7.49 26.52 -13.67
N LEU A 26 -7.02 25.33 -14.05
CA LEU A 26 -6.58 24.98 -15.41
C LEU A 26 -7.47 23.89 -15.99
N CYS A 27 -7.85 24.02 -17.27
CA CYS A 27 -8.68 23.02 -17.95
C CYS A 27 -7.93 21.69 -18.05
N ILE A 28 -8.57 20.60 -17.63
CA ILE A 28 -7.97 19.26 -17.58
C ILE A 28 -7.58 18.68 -18.95
N VAL A 29 -8.03 19.30 -20.05
CA VAL A 29 -7.75 18.84 -21.42
C VAL A 29 -6.76 19.73 -22.15
N CYS A 30 -6.91 21.06 -22.04
CA CYS A 30 -6.11 22.00 -22.84
C CYS A 30 -5.23 22.95 -22.01
N GLY A 31 -5.33 22.92 -20.67
CA GLY A 31 -4.52 23.78 -19.79
C GLY A 31 -4.88 25.27 -19.82
N VAL A 32 -5.95 25.67 -20.52
CA VAL A 32 -6.44 27.06 -20.47
C VAL A 32 -6.98 27.36 -19.08
N LYS A 33 -6.65 28.54 -18.53
CA LYS A 33 -7.16 28.93 -17.23
C LYS A 33 -8.66 29.21 -17.27
N GLU A 34 -9.34 28.88 -16.19
CA GLU A 34 -10.79 29.08 -16.03
C GLU A 34 -11.20 30.55 -16.26
N GLU A 35 -10.37 31.49 -15.79
CA GLU A 35 -10.53 32.94 -15.96
C GLU A 35 -10.47 33.42 -17.43
N ASP A 36 -9.81 32.64 -18.30
CA ASP A 36 -9.60 32.97 -19.72
C ASP A 36 -10.67 32.33 -20.64
N THR A 37 -11.70 31.69 -20.07
CA THR A 37 -12.77 31.04 -20.84
C THR A 37 -13.95 31.99 -21.09
N GLU A 38 -14.33 32.20 -22.37
CA GLU A 38 -15.47 33.05 -22.73
C GLU A 38 -16.80 32.38 -22.32
N GLY A 39 -17.26 32.66 -21.10
CA GLY A 39 -18.57 32.17 -20.62
C GLY A 39 -18.74 32.10 -19.10
N GLY A 40 -18.32 33.13 -18.36
CA GLY A 40 -18.58 33.21 -16.92
C GLY A 40 -20.06 33.45 -16.61
N ALA A 41 -20.68 32.59 -15.79
CA ALA A 41 -21.91 32.89 -15.08
C ALA A 41 -21.58 33.68 -13.78
N PRO A 42 -22.45 34.59 -13.31
CA PRO A 42 -22.03 35.68 -12.44
C PRO A 42 -21.86 35.26 -10.99
N GLU A 43 -20.80 35.74 -10.36
CA GLU A 43 -20.59 35.67 -8.92
C GLU A 43 -21.35 36.84 -8.25
N LEU A 44 -22.28 36.52 -7.34
CA LEU A 44 -22.96 37.50 -6.50
C LEU A 44 -22.04 37.89 -5.35
N ALA A 45 -21.43 39.08 -5.44
CA ALA A 45 -20.76 39.73 -4.32
C ALA A 45 -21.74 40.60 -3.52
N ILE A 46 -21.66 40.54 -2.18
CA ILE A 46 -22.09 41.62 -1.30
C ILE A 46 -20.97 41.86 -0.27
N GLY A 47 -20.45 43.08 -0.26
CA GLY A 47 -19.58 43.63 0.77
C GLY A 47 -18.82 44.87 0.31
N ASP A 48 -19.40 46.05 0.61
CA ASP A 48 -18.71 47.35 0.82
C ASP A 48 -17.40 47.15 1.63
N ASP A 49 -16.33 47.93 1.57
CA ASP A 49 -16.10 49.31 1.14
C ASP A 49 -14.56 49.59 1.15
N GLY A 50 -14.11 50.40 0.19
CA GLY A 50 -12.95 51.32 0.18
C GLY A 50 -11.62 50.97 0.88
N GLU A 51 -10.57 50.68 0.10
CA GLU A 51 -9.44 51.60 -0.14
C GLU A 51 -8.33 50.91 -0.96
N MET A 52 -7.86 51.62 -1.99
CA MET A 52 -6.84 51.17 -2.95
C MET A 52 -5.44 51.40 -2.37
N LYS A 53 -4.69 50.33 -2.07
CA LYS A 53 -3.24 50.38 -1.88
C LYS A 53 -2.54 49.56 -2.95
N VAL A 54 -1.74 50.25 -3.76
CA VAL A 54 -0.78 49.64 -4.69
C VAL A 54 0.31 48.96 -3.84
N VAL A 55 0.37 47.63 -3.90
CA VAL A 55 1.51 46.85 -3.42
C VAL A 55 2.18 46.29 -4.68
N GLU A 56 3.39 46.75 -4.96
CA GLU A 56 4.22 46.22 -6.04
C GLU A 56 4.48 44.73 -5.75
N ARG A 57 3.96 43.86 -6.63
CA ARG A 57 4.10 42.40 -6.53
C ARG A 57 5.24 41.98 -7.45
N GLY A 58 6.43 41.89 -6.90
CA GLY A 58 7.63 41.56 -7.65
C GLY A 58 8.72 41.02 -6.76
N GLU A 59 8.44 39.95 -6.01
CA GLU A 59 9.45 39.19 -5.24
C GLU A 59 8.95 37.79 -4.78
N ASP A 60 7.63 37.54 -4.72
CA ASP A 60 7.06 36.29 -4.17
C ASP A 60 6.99 35.08 -5.12
N GLU A 61 6.94 35.26 -6.45
CA GLU A 61 6.84 34.12 -7.40
C GLU A 61 8.15 33.33 -7.54
N ALA A 62 9.30 34.02 -7.44
CA ALA A 62 10.60 33.35 -7.47
C ALA A 62 10.87 32.55 -6.19
N ALA A 63 10.42 33.05 -5.04
CA ALA A 63 10.54 32.37 -3.75
C ALA A 63 9.65 31.12 -3.67
N THR A 64 8.46 31.14 -4.29
CA THR A 64 7.56 29.98 -4.36
C THR A 64 8.04 28.92 -5.36
N ALA A 65 8.61 29.32 -6.50
CA ALA A 65 9.24 28.39 -7.44
C ALA A 65 10.46 27.68 -6.83
N ALA A 66 11.32 28.41 -6.10
CA ALA A 66 12.47 27.83 -5.40
C ALA A 66 12.04 26.87 -4.27
N ALA A 67 10.97 27.19 -3.54
CA ALA A 67 10.42 26.32 -2.50
C ALA A 67 9.76 25.05 -3.06
N ALA A 68 9.14 25.13 -4.24
CA ALA A 68 8.57 23.97 -4.95
C ALA A 68 9.68 23.06 -5.54
N ALA A 69 10.75 23.65 -6.08
CA ALA A 69 11.92 22.91 -6.55
C ALA A 69 12.64 22.17 -5.41
N ALA A 70 12.77 22.78 -4.22
CA ALA A 70 13.40 22.16 -3.05
C ALA A 70 12.59 21.00 -2.42
N ARG A 71 11.31 20.85 -2.78
CA ARG A 71 10.42 19.76 -2.33
C ARG A 71 10.15 18.72 -3.40
N CYS A 72 10.64 18.95 -4.62
CA CYS A 72 10.50 18.02 -5.71
C CYS A 72 11.58 16.94 -5.56
N PRO A 73 11.23 15.65 -5.63
CA PRO A 73 12.22 14.61 -5.93
C PRO A 73 13.02 15.01 -7.19
N PRO A 74 14.26 14.54 -7.39
CA PRO A 74 15.01 14.78 -8.62
C PRO A 74 14.09 14.51 -9.80
N HIS A 75 13.85 15.57 -10.55
CA HIS A 75 12.61 15.80 -11.29
C HIS A 75 12.12 14.54 -12.01
N PRO A 76 10.97 13.95 -11.59
CA PRO A 76 10.55 12.61 -12.03
C PRO A 76 10.15 12.52 -13.51
N GLY A 77 10.19 13.64 -14.22
CA GLY A 77 9.92 13.74 -15.65
C GLY A 77 9.56 15.16 -16.05
N PHE A 78 9.72 15.46 -17.34
CA PHE A 78 9.45 16.78 -17.93
C PHE A 78 8.38 16.67 -19.01
N VAL A 79 7.45 17.64 -19.02
CA VAL A 79 6.44 17.81 -20.06
C VAL A 79 6.62 19.22 -20.62
N LEU A 80 6.88 19.32 -21.91
CA LEU A 80 7.21 20.60 -22.58
C LEU A 80 8.39 21.34 -21.92
N GLY A 81 9.40 20.59 -21.45
CA GLY A 81 10.59 21.15 -20.80
C GLY A 81 10.37 21.64 -19.37
N LEU A 82 9.22 21.36 -18.75
CA LEU A 82 8.91 21.70 -17.36
C LEU A 82 8.62 20.44 -16.55
N CYS A 83 9.17 20.34 -15.34
CA CYS A 83 8.89 19.25 -14.41
C CYS A 83 7.41 19.24 -14.07
N PHE A 84 6.73 18.13 -14.29
CA PHE A 84 5.27 18.07 -14.09
C PHE A 84 4.85 18.22 -12.62
N LEU A 85 5.78 18.03 -11.68
CA LEU A 85 5.51 18.03 -10.24
C LEU A 85 5.76 19.40 -9.59
N CYS A 86 6.82 20.11 -9.99
CA CYS A 86 7.18 21.41 -9.42
C CYS A 86 7.31 22.57 -10.42
N GLY A 87 7.23 22.30 -11.72
CA GLY A 87 7.33 23.31 -12.78
C GLY A 87 8.76 23.80 -13.09
N ALA A 88 9.80 23.20 -12.52
CA ALA A 88 11.19 23.54 -12.84
C ALA A 88 11.55 23.21 -14.30
N LYS A 89 12.35 24.05 -14.98
CA LYS A 89 12.77 23.79 -16.35
C LYS A 89 13.84 22.71 -16.42
N GLU A 90 13.79 21.86 -17.43
CA GLU A 90 14.76 20.79 -17.68
C GLU A 90 16.21 21.31 -17.77
N GLU A 91 16.37 22.43 -18.47
CA GLU A 91 17.65 23.15 -18.64
C GLU A 91 18.25 23.70 -17.32
N ASP A 92 17.43 23.93 -16.29
CA ASP A 92 17.90 24.41 -14.98
C ASP A 92 18.40 23.26 -14.08
N THR A 93 18.25 22.00 -14.51
CA THR A 93 18.57 20.79 -13.71
C THR A 93 19.90 20.14 -14.09
N GLU A 94 20.47 20.49 -15.24
CA GLU A 94 21.70 19.89 -15.80
C GLU A 94 23.01 20.34 -15.10
N GLY A 95 22.92 21.16 -14.05
CA GLY A 95 24.08 21.65 -13.29
C GLY A 95 24.14 21.22 -11.83
N ALA A 96 23.13 20.51 -11.33
CA ALA A 96 23.18 19.91 -10.00
C ALA A 96 24.03 18.64 -10.10
N GLY A 97 25.24 18.66 -9.51
CA GLY A 97 26.05 17.45 -9.36
C GLY A 97 25.21 16.31 -8.79
N GLU A 98 25.58 15.08 -9.14
CA GLU A 98 24.97 13.84 -8.67
C GLU A 98 24.43 14.03 -7.25
N PRO A 99 23.10 13.90 -7.02
CA PRO A 99 22.57 14.01 -5.67
C PRO A 99 23.35 13.02 -4.80
N PRO A 100 23.67 13.36 -3.53
CA PRO A 100 24.29 12.38 -2.64
C PRO A 100 23.49 11.08 -2.73
N ALA A 101 24.19 9.97 -2.93
CA ALA A 101 23.58 8.65 -3.14
C ALA A 101 22.44 8.48 -2.13
N ARG A 102 21.22 8.33 -2.66
CA ARG A 102 20.02 8.32 -1.85
C ARG A 102 20.14 7.24 -0.79
N GLU A 103 19.94 7.64 0.47
CA GLU A 103 19.80 6.77 1.63
C GLU A 103 18.47 6.00 1.53
N GLU A 104 18.33 5.13 0.52
CA GLU A 104 17.06 4.46 0.20
C GLU A 104 17.18 2.95 0.42
N LEU A 105 16.26 2.41 1.21
CA LEU A 105 16.06 0.96 1.29
C LEU A 105 15.29 0.48 0.06
N THR A 106 15.47 -0.78 -0.34
CA THR A 106 14.64 -1.38 -1.39
C THR A 106 13.35 -1.92 -0.80
N LEU A 107 12.20 -1.60 -1.42
CA LEU A 107 10.90 -2.18 -1.08
C LEU A 107 10.39 -3.03 -2.24
N ILE A 108 10.23 -4.34 -2.01
CA ILE A 108 9.61 -5.26 -2.97
C ILE A 108 8.13 -5.40 -2.62
N LEU A 109 7.27 -5.12 -3.59
CA LEU A 109 5.82 -5.18 -3.48
C LEU A 109 5.26 -6.33 -4.32
N ASP A 110 4.49 -7.19 -3.69
CA ASP A 110 3.57 -8.06 -4.40
C ASP A 110 2.33 -7.30 -4.93
N LEU A 111 1.63 -7.88 -5.90
CA LEU A 111 0.40 -7.31 -6.47
C LEU A 111 -0.85 -7.98 -5.90
N ASP A 112 -1.07 -9.25 -6.24
CA ASP A 112 -2.32 -9.97 -6.01
C ASP A 112 -2.54 -10.26 -4.54
N HIS A 113 -3.70 -9.85 -4.01
CA HIS A 113 -4.04 -9.89 -2.58
C HIS A 113 -3.20 -8.97 -1.68
N THR A 114 -2.17 -8.31 -2.23
CA THR A 114 -1.35 -7.31 -1.54
C THR A 114 -1.86 -5.89 -1.83
N LEU A 115 -1.73 -5.42 -3.08
CA LEU A 115 -2.16 -4.09 -3.53
C LEU A 115 -3.54 -4.09 -4.21
N LEU A 116 -4.03 -5.25 -4.64
CA LEU A 116 -5.24 -5.40 -5.44
C LEU A 116 -5.80 -6.82 -5.41
N ASN A 117 -6.98 -7.00 -5.97
CA ASN A 117 -7.61 -8.31 -6.16
C ASN A 117 -8.30 -8.34 -7.53
N SER A 118 -8.10 -9.43 -8.28
CA SER A 118 -8.62 -9.59 -9.64
C SER A 118 -9.55 -10.81 -9.74
N THR A 119 -10.59 -10.71 -10.56
CA THR A 119 -11.47 -11.83 -10.93
C THR A 119 -11.69 -11.86 -12.44
N ALA A 120 -11.96 -13.04 -12.99
CA ALA A 120 -12.36 -13.15 -14.38
C ALA A 120 -13.74 -12.50 -14.59
N LEU A 121 -13.93 -11.85 -15.75
CA LEU A 121 -15.18 -11.14 -16.07
C LEU A 121 -16.42 -12.05 -16.16
N ASP A 122 -16.23 -13.37 -16.23
CA ASP A 122 -17.27 -14.38 -16.24
C ASP A 122 -17.35 -15.20 -14.93
N ASP A 123 -16.58 -14.84 -13.90
CA ASP A 123 -16.54 -15.52 -12.60
C ASP A 123 -17.04 -14.64 -11.45
N PHE A 124 -18.33 -14.29 -11.50
CA PHE A 124 -19.03 -13.57 -10.44
C PHE A 124 -20.02 -14.49 -9.70
N SER A 125 -20.06 -14.40 -8.37
CA SER A 125 -21.04 -15.11 -7.56
C SER A 125 -22.46 -14.53 -7.75
N PRO A 126 -23.52 -15.29 -7.42
CA PRO A 126 -24.88 -14.75 -7.45
C PRO A 126 -25.08 -13.51 -6.58
N ALA A 127 -24.33 -13.36 -5.49
CA ALA A 127 -24.41 -12.17 -4.63
C ALA A 127 -23.70 -10.98 -5.28
N GLU A 128 -22.53 -11.17 -5.89
CA GLU A 128 -21.83 -10.13 -6.65
C GLU A 128 -22.69 -9.63 -7.83
N VAL A 129 -23.37 -10.53 -8.54
CA VAL A 129 -24.29 -10.15 -9.62
C VAL A 129 -25.46 -9.30 -9.10
N ARG A 130 -26.03 -9.65 -7.94
CA ARG A 130 -27.06 -8.81 -7.29
C ARG A 130 -26.52 -7.45 -6.88
N ASN A 131 -25.23 -7.35 -6.57
CA ASN A 131 -24.54 -6.10 -6.25
C ASN A 131 -24.07 -5.33 -7.50
N GLY A 132 -24.46 -5.77 -8.70
CA GLY A 132 -24.24 -5.04 -9.96
C GLY A 132 -22.99 -5.43 -10.74
N PHE A 133 -22.26 -6.47 -10.32
CA PHE A 133 -21.14 -7.00 -11.12
C PHE A 133 -21.65 -7.85 -12.29
N SER A 134 -21.03 -7.68 -13.45
CA SER A 134 -21.39 -8.39 -14.68
C SER A 134 -20.20 -8.40 -15.65
N PRO A 135 -20.22 -9.25 -16.70
CA PRO A 135 -19.18 -9.25 -17.73
C PRO A 135 -19.01 -7.91 -18.46
N THR A 136 -20.00 -7.01 -18.36
CA THR A 136 -19.99 -5.66 -18.96
C THR A 136 -19.71 -4.56 -17.93
N THR A 137 -19.35 -4.89 -16.69
CA THR A 137 -18.97 -3.91 -15.67
C THR A 137 -17.77 -3.11 -16.16
N VAL A 138 -17.93 -1.79 -16.27
CA VAL A 138 -16.91 -0.84 -16.73
C VAL A 138 -16.03 -0.35 -15.57
N ASP A 139 -14.99 0.40 -15.91
CA ASP A 139 -14.10 1.03 -14.94
C ASP A 139 -14.88 1.99 -14.04
N ASP A 140 -14.55 1.96 -12.75
CA ASP A 140 -15.03 2.90 -11.74
C ASP A 140 -13.83 3.26 -10.85
N LEU A 141 -13.07 4.27 -11.30
CA LEU A 141 -11.86 4.72 -10.63
C LEU A 141 -12.14 5.26 -9.22
N GLY A 142 -13.34 5.79 -8.97
CA GLY A 142 -13.75 6.26 -7.63
C GLY A 142 -13.88 5.10 -6.63
N ARG A 143 -14.21 3.90 -7.12
CA ARG A 143 -14.17 2.66 -6.35
C ARG A 143 -12.86 1.88 -6.51
N GLY A 144 -11.89 2.40 -7.25
CA GLY A 144 -10.64 1.69 -7.58
C GLY A 144 -10.87 0.43 -8.42
N LEU A 145 -11.94 0.38 -9.21
CA LEU A 145 -12.25 -0.73 -10.12
C LEU A 145 -11.82 -0.38 -11.54
N PHE A 146 -11.15 -1.32 -12.21
CA PHE A 146 -10.77 -1.17 -13.62
C PHE A 146 -10.71 -2.53 -14.31
N ARG A 147 -10.98 -2.53 -15.62
CA ARG A 147 -10.94 -3.71 -16.47
C ARG A 147 -9.54 -3.90 -17.05
N LEU A 148 -9.14 -5.15 -17.11
CA LEU A 148 -8.04 -5.63 -17.94
C LEU A 148 -8.65 -6.41 -19.09
N ASP A 149 -8.83 -5.73 -20.24
CA ASP A 149 -9.54 -6.26 -21.43
C ASP A 149 -8.64 -6.26 -22.69
N GLY A 150 -7.32 -6.37 -22.48
CA GLY A 150 -6.30 -6.35 -23.53
C GLY A 150 -5.40 -7.58 -23.48
N HIS A 151 -4.75 -7.90 -24.61
CA HIS A 151 -3.76 -8.99 -24.70
C HIS A 151 -4.27 -10.37 -24.25
N GLY A 152 -5.57 -10.65 -24.41
CA GLY A 152 -6.18 -11.91 -24.00
C GLY A 152 -6.55 -11.98 -22.51
N ILE A 153 -6.28 -10.91 -21.75
CA ILE A 153 -6.72 -10.77 -20.36
C ILE A 153 -8.19 -10.31 -20.38
N ARG A 154 -9.02 -10.91 -19.54
CA ARG A 154 -10.45 -10.58 -19.38
C ARG A 154 -10.81 -10.58 -17.91
N MET A 155 -10.28 -9.61 -17.17
CA MET A 155 -10.42 -9.51 -15.72
C MET A 155 -11.01 -8.17 -15.31
N LEU A 156 -11.73 -8.18 -14.19
CA LEU A 156 -12.04 -7.00 -13.41
C LEU A 156 -11.10 -6.98 -12.20
N THR A 157 -10.44 -5.85 -11.98
CA THR A 157 -9.48 -5.67 -10.91
C THR A 157 -9.95 -4.57 -9.97
N LYS A 158 -9.77 -4.81 -8.67
CA LYS A 158 -10.06 -3.90 -7.58
C LYS A 158 -8.77 -3.53 -6.87
N LEU A 159 -8.42 -2.24 -6.86
CA LEU A 159 -7.37 -1.72 -5.99
C LEU A 159 -7.79 -1.86 -4.53
N ARG A 160 -6.85 -2.34 -3.72
CA ARG A 160 -7.00 -2.33 -2.27
C ARG A 160 -7.08 -0.87 -1.81
N PRO A 161 -8.01 -0.54 -0.88
CA PRO A 161 -8.14 0.82 -0.36
C PRO A 161 -6.80 1.40 0.05
N PHE A 162 -6.57 2.69 -0.27
CA PHE A 162 -5.32 3.41 -0.03
C PHE A 162 -4.10 3.00 -0.89
N ALA A 163 -4.21 2.11 -1.88
CA ALA A 163 -3.08 1.70 -2.72
C ALA A 163 -2.28 2.86 -3.35
N GLN A 164 -2.96 3.86 -3.94
CA GLN A 164 -2.27 5.01 -4.57
C GLN A 164 -1.54 5.87 -3.53
N GLY A 165 -2.21 6.20 -2.42
CA GLY A 165 -1.61 7.00 -1.34
C GLY A 165 -0.48 6.25 -0.61
N PHE A 166 -0.56 4.91 -0.57
CA PHE A 166 0.51 4.05 -0.09
C PHE A 166 1.76 4.17 -0.99
N LEU A 167 1.61 4.02 -2.31
CA LEU A 167 2.73 4.10 -3.25
C LEU A 167 3.39 5.48 -3.23
N GLU A 168 2.60 6.55 -3.24
CA GLU A 168 3.11 7.92 -3.14
C GLU A 168 3.98 8.10 -1.89
N GLN A 169 3.47 7.70 -0.71
CA GLN A 169 4.19 7.89 0.54
C GLN A 169 5.38 6.94 0.71
N ALA A 170 5.30 5.71 0.21
CA ALA A 170 6.39 4.75 0.25
C ALA A 170 7.55 5.18 -0.68
N SER A 171 7.24 5.78 -1.84
CA SER A 171 8.24 6.26 -2.81
C SER A 171 9.18 7.34 -2.26
N ALA A 172 8.78 8.05 -1.19
CA ALA A 172 9.60 9.04 -0.51
C ALA A 172 10.67 8.43 0.43
N MET A 173 10.63 7.12 0.65
CA MET A 173 11.49 6.39 1.61
C MET A 173 12.19 5.17 0.98
N PHE A 174 11.65 4.64 -0.12
CA PHE A 174 12.11 3.39 -0.69
C PHE A 174 12.26 3.47 -2.20
N GLU A 175 13.30 2.81 -2.73
CA GLU A 175 13.29 2.40 -4.13
C GLU A 175 12.37 1.18 -4.26
N MET A 176 11.29 1.31 -5.04
CA MET A 176 10.24 0.31 -5.12
C MET A 176 10.36 -0.60 -6.34
N HIS A 177 10.17 -1.89 -6.11
CA HIS A 177 10.09 -2.94 -7.12
C HIS A 177 8.73 -3.65 -7.03
N VAL A 178 8.18 -4.05 -8.17
CA VAL A 178 7.11 -5.04 -8.22
C VAL A 178 7.71 -6.43 -8.38
N TYR A 179 7.23 -7.40 -7.59
CA TYR A 179 7.50 -8.81 -7.84
C TYR A 179 6.21 -9.62 -7.67
N THR A 180 5.61 -10.02 -8.79
CA THR A 180 4.42 -10.89 -8.85
C THR A 180 4.73 -12.26 -9.45
N LEU A 181 3.99 -13.29 -9.02
CA LEU A 181 3.98 -14.60 -9.68
C LEU A 181 2.92 -14.68 -10.81
N GLY A 182 2.31 -13.56 -11.19
CA GLY A 182 1.54 -13.41 -12.41
C GLY A 182 2.41 -13.31 -13.65
N ASP A 183 1.82 -13.57 -14.82
CA ASP A 183 2.54 -13.49 -16.10
C ASP A 183 2.88 -12.04 -16.47
N GLN A 184 3.92 -11.83 -17.28
CA GLN A 184 4.45 -10.50 -17.62
C GLN A 184 3.39 -9.55 -18.22
N ALA A 185 2.51 -10.07 -19.09
CA ALA A 185 1.43 -9.27 -19.69
C ALA A 185 0.43 -8.77 -18.62
N TYR A 186 0.12 -9.62 -17.63
CA TYR A 186 -0.73 -9.26 -16.51
C TYR A 186 -0.05 -8.22 -15.62
N ALA A 187 1.19 -8.45 -15.22
CA ALA A 187 1.95 -7.53 -14.38
C ALA A 187 1.98 -6.11 -14.97
N ARG A 188 2.30 -5.99 -16.27
CA ARG A 188 2.32 -4.69 -16.96
C ARG A 188 0.93 -4.06 -17.06
N ALA A 189 -0.10 -4.84 -17.37
CA ALA A 189 -1.46 -4.34 -17.49
C ALA A 189 -2.01 -3.81 -16.16
N VAL A 190 -1.61 -4.42 -15.04
CA VAL A 190 -1.97 -4.01 -13.69
C VAL A 190 -1.15 -2.82 -13.18
N VAL A 191 0.15 -2.80 -13.48
CA VAL A 191 1.02 -1.68 -13.06
C VAL A 191 0.68 -0.40 -13.84
N SER A 192 0.27 -0.49 -15.09
CA SER A 192 -0.06 0.70 -15.91
C SER A 192 -1.07 1.66 -15.25
N PRO A 193 -2.20 1.22 -14.66
CA PRO A 193 -3.10 2.11 -13.91
C PRO A 193 -2.59 2.49 -12.51
N LEU A 194 -1.69 1.71 -11.91
CA LEU A 194 -1.06 2.04 -10.61
C LEU A 194 0.03 3.10 -10.73
N ASP A 195 0.80 3.05 -11.81
CA ASP A 195 1.96 3.90 -12.09
C ASP A 195 1.95 4.37 -13.56
N PRO A 196 0.98 5.22 -13.96
CA PRO A 196 0.78 5.61 -15.36
C PRO A 196 1.92 6.43 -15.95
N TYR A 197 2.74 7.05 -15.08
CA TYR A 197 3.88 7.88 -15.47
C TYR A 197 5.22 7.21 -15.20
N ALA A 198 5.22 5.93 -14.79
CA ALA A 198 6.43 5.16 -14.47
C ALA A 198 7.32 5.82 -13.40
N VAL A 199 6.72 6.54 -12.45
CA VAL A 199 7.41 7.30 -11.39
C VAL A 199 7.81 6.42 -10.21
N TYR A 200 7.08 5.31 -9.99
CA TYR A 200 7.28 4.44 -8.84
C TYR A 200 8.17 3.25 -9.20
N PHE A 201 7.88 2.56 -10.29
CA PHE A 201 8.54 1.30 -10.62
C PHE A 201 9.45 1.42 -11.84
N GLY A 202 9.12 2.24 -12.83
CA GLY A 202 9.89 2.25 -14.08
C GLY A 202 9.98 0.85 -14.69
N GLU A 203 11.20 0.36 -14.92
CA GLU A 203 11.46 -0.99 -15.42
C GLU A 203 11.59 -2.05 -14.30
N ARG A 204 11.45 -1.67 -13.02
CA ARG A 204 11.60 -2.55 -11.84
C ARG A 204 10.37 -3.44 -11.60
N ILE A 205 9.97 -4.21 -12.60
CA ILE A 205 8.83 -5.12 -12.56
C ILE A 205 9.31 -6.54 -12.87
N VAL A 206 9.27 -7.40 -11.85
CA VAL A 206 9.58 -8.83 -11.96
C VAL A 206 8.26 -9.61 -11.98
N SER A 207 8.04 -10.37 -13.04
CA SER A 207 6.91 -11.29 -13.17
C SER A 207 7.38 -12.74 -13.00
N LYS A 208 6.44 -13.68 -13.09
CA LYS A 208 6.76 -15.11 -13.09
C LYS A 208 7.79 -15.52 -14.15
N ALA A 209 7.82 -14.82 -15.29
CA ALA A 209 8.72 -15.15 -16.40
C ALA A 209 10.20 -14.87 -16.04
N GLU A 210 10.45 -13.92 -15.16
CA GLU A 210 11.79 -13.55 -14.70
C GLU A 210 12.24 -14.34 -13.46
N SER A 211 11.32 -14.98 -12.73
CA SER A 211 11.66 -15.85 -11.57
C SER A 211 12.57 -17.02 -11.96
N THR A 212 13.53 -17.34 -11.08
CA THR A 212 14.41 -18.50 -11.24
C THR A 212 13.75 -19.83 -10.84
N GLU A 213 12.82 -19.79 -9.88
CA GLU A 213 12.06 -20.96 -9.44
C GLU A 213 10.55 -20.82 -9.68
N PRO A 214 9.85 -21.88 -10.11
CA PRO A 214 8.40 -21.85 -10.23
C PRO A 214 7.73 -21.62 -8.87
N PHE A 215 6.77 -20.70 -8.84
CA PHE A 215 5.90 -20.43 -7.68
C PHE A 215 6.60 -19.88 -6.43
N VAL A 216 7.87 -19.50 -6.54
CA VAL A 216 8.68 -18.93 -5.46
C VAL A 216 9.34 -17.65 -5.95
N LYS A 217 9.57 -16.72 -5.02
CA LYS A 217 10.24 -15.44 -5.21
C LYS A 217 11.57 -15.44 -4.46
N SER A 218 12.58 -14.83 -5.06
CA SER A 218 13.94 -14.75 -4.51
C SER A 218 14.61 -13.43 -4.92
N LEU A 219 15.56 -12.95 -4.11
CA LEU A 219 16.25 -11.69 -4.38
C LEU A 219 17.30 -11.79 -5.49
N ASP A 220 17.61 -13.00 -5.97
CA ASP A 220 18.59 -13.26 -7.04
C ASP A 220 18.26 -12.61 -8.39
N VAL A 221 17.00 -12.27 -8.62
CA VAL A 221 16.53 -11.59 -9.84
C VAL A 221 16.38 -10.07 -9.67
N ILE A 222 16.67 -9.52 -8.49
CA ILE A 222 16.55 -8.09 -8.19
C ILE A 222 17.94 -7.44 -8.26
N PRO A 223 18.23 -6.60 -9.29
CA PRO A 223 19.54 -5.99 -9.44
C PRO A 223 19.90 -5.10 -8.24
N GLY A 224 21.11 -5.27 -7.70
CA GLY A 224 21.60 -4.44 -6.59
C GLY A 224 20.95 -4.70 -5.23
N ALA A 225 20.02 -5.66 -5.13
CA ALA A 225 19.34 -5.97 -3.88
C ALA A 225 20.31 -6.61 -2.86
N GLU A 226 20.63 -5.86 -1.82
CA GLU A 226 21.34 -6.39 -0.65
C GLU A 226 20.32 -6.87 0.39
N VAL A 227 20.37 -8.15 0.77
CA VAL A 227 19.41 -8.75 1.72
C VAL A 227 19.31 -7.99 3.06
N VAL A 228 20.35 -7.25 3.44
CA VAL A 228 20.39 -6.44 4.68
C VAL A 228 19.67 -5.09 4.55
N ALA A 229 19.29 -4.69 3.34
CA ALA A 229 18.66 -3.41 3.00
C ALA A 229 17.38 -3.56 2.16
N VAL A 230 16.81 -4.78 2.08
CA VAL A 230 15.57 -5.06 1.37
C VAL A 230 14.43 -5.35 2.34
N VAL A 231 13.30 -4.68 2.16
CA VAL A 231 12.02 -4.96 2.82
C VAL A 231 11.06 -5.56 1.81
N ILE A 232 10.31 -6.58 2.20
CA ILE A 232 9.34 -7.26 1.35
C ILE A 232 7.95 -7.06 1.95
N LEU A 233 6.98 -6.67 1.11
CA LEU A 233 5.57 -6.61 1.46
C LEU A 233 4.78 -7.57 0.56
N ASP A 234 4.25 -8.62 1.18
CA ASP A 234 3.61 -9.73 0.47
C ASP A 234 2.55 -10.36 1.40
N ASP A 235 1.50 -10.94 0.84
CA ASP A 235 0.44 -11.63 1.57
C ASP A 235 0.76 -13.13 1.79
N SER A 236 1.86 -13.62 1.22
CA SER A 236 2.24 -15.04 1.21
C SER A 236 3.68 -15.26 1.67
N ASP A 237 3.86 -15.86 2.85
CA ASP A 237 5.16 -16.31 3.34
C ASP A 237 5.73 -17.51 2.55
N LEU A 238 4.85 -18.32 1.97
CA LEU A 238 5.22 -19.43 1.09
C LEU A 238 5.91 -18.98 -0.20
N ALA A 239 5.66 -17.73 -0.64
CA ALA A 239 6.35 -17.17 -1.79
C ALA A 239 7.83 -16.85 -1.50
N TRP A 240 8.22 -16.72 -0.22
CA TRP A 240 9.53 -16.24 0.22
C TRP A 240 10.24 -17.19 1.20
N PRO A 241 10.46 -18.48 0.88
CA PRO A 241 11.04 -19.46 1.80
C PRO A 241 12.47 -19.08 2.26
N GLY A 242 13.23 -18.35 1.44
CA GLY A 242 14.59 -17.89 1.75
C GLY A 242 14.69 -16.51 2.41
N HIS A 243 13.57 -15.77 2.52
CA HIS A 243 13.58 -14.34 2.86
C HIS A 243 12.49 -13.94 3.88
N GLN A 244 12.05 -14.88 4.73
CA GLN A 244 10.98 -14.62 5.71
C GLN A 244 11.31 -13.51 6.73
N ASP A 245 12.59 -13.30 7.04
CA ASP A 245 13.02 -12.25 7.96
C ASP A 245 12.95 -10.84 7.34
N ASN A 246 12.94 -10.75 6.00
CA ASN A 246 12.72 -9.50 5.26
C ASN A 246 11.22 -9.19 5.06
N LEU A 247 10.35 -10.17 5.33
CA LEU A 247 8.94 -10.11 5.01
C LEU A 247 8.11 -9.44 6.11
N ILE A 248 7.43 -8.36 5.72
CA ILE A 248 6.25 -7.84 6.39
C ILE A 248 5.05 -8.55 5.78
N LEU A 249 4.60 -9.62 6.43
CA LEU A 249 3.44 -10.39 5.97
C LEU A 249 2.16 -9.59 6.19
N MET A 250 1.35 -9.47 5.14
CA MET A 250 0.04 -8.81 5.18
C MET A 250 -1.11 -9.80 5.19
N ASP A 251 -2.28 -9.32 5.63
CA ASP A 251 -3.52 -10.07 5.45
C ASP A 251 -3.96 -10.03 3.97
N ARG A 252 -4.52 -11.13 3.49
CA ARG A 252 -4.89 -11.30 2.08
C ARG A 252 -6.11 -10.44 1.74
N TYR A 253 -6.02 -9.68 0.66
CA TYR A 253 -7.14 -8.90 0.17
C TYR A 253 -8.08 -9.76 -0.71
N HIS A 254 -9.21 -10.15 -0.13
CA HIS A 254 -10.26 -10.94 -0.78
C HIS A 254 -11.49 -10.09 -1.10
N TYR A 255 -11.39 -9.28 -2.14
CA TYR A 255 -12.52 -8.47 -2.59
C TYR A 255 -13.57 -9.31 -3.32
N PHE A 256 -13.15 -10.13 -4.30
CA PHE A 256 -14.02 -10.95 -5.12
C PHE A 256 -14.15 -12.39 -4.58
N ALA A 257 -15.35 -12.94 -4.70
CA ALA A 257 -15.73 -14.27 -4.23
C ALA A 257 -14.95 -15.41 -4.90
N SER A 258 -14.56 -15.24 -6.16
CA SER A 258 -13.72 -16.19 -6.90
C SER A 258 -12.43 -16.49 -6.15
N THR A 259 -11.83 -15.46 -5.56
CA THR A 259 -10.59 -15.64 -4.83
C THR A 259 -10.79 -16.32 -3.48
N CYS A 260 -11.87 -16.05 -2.75
CA CYS A 260 -12.20 -16.85 -1.56
C CYS A 260 -12.29 -18.35 -1.90
N ARG A 261 -12.98 -18.70 -2.99
CA ARG A 261 -13.12 -20.09 -3.46
C ARG A 261 -11.78 -20.73 -3.82
N ASN A 262 -10.93 -20.02 -4.55
CA ASN A 262 -9.62 -20.53 -5.00
C ASN A 262 -8.68 -20.88 -3.84
N TYR A 263 -8.81 -20.17 -2.71
CA TYR A 263 -8.05 -20.45 -1.49
C TYR A 263 -8.80 -21.35 -0.49
N GLY A 264 -9.98 -21.85 -0.86
CA GLY A 264 -10.76 -22.78 -0.03
C GLY A 264 -11.44 -22.13 1.18
N TYR A 265 -11.65 -20.81 1.17
CA TYR A 265 -12.35 -20.11 2.24
C TYR A 265 -13.86 -20.21 2.06
N ASP A 266 -14.55 -20.63 3.13
CA ASP A 266 -16.02 -20.61 3.23
C ASP A 266 -16.50 -19.32 3.91
N ILE A 267 -16.17 -18.18 3.29
CA ILE A 267 -16.55 -16.84 3.77
C ILE A 267 -17.12 -16.00 2.64
N SER A 268 -18.04 -15.10 2.97
CA SER A 268 -18.51 -14.09 2.01
C SER A 268 -17.40 -13.10 1.72
N SER A 269 -17.11 -12.85 0.45
CA SER A 269 -16.16 -11.83 0.02
C SER A 269 -16.65 -10.40 0.30
N MET A 270 -15.77 -9.41 0.24
CA MET A 270 -16.12 -8.02 0.48
C MET A 270 -17.13 -7.50 -0.57
N ALA A 271 -16.98 -7.91 -1.83
CA ALA A 271 -17.90 -7.58 -2.92
C ALA A 271 -19.30 -8.14 -2.68
N GLU A 272 -19.43 -9.35 -2.11
CA GLU A 272 -20.73 -9.95 -1.74
C GLU A 272 -21.40 -9.21 -0.58
N GLN A 273 -20.60 -8.74 0.37
CA GLN A 273 -21.05 -7.97 1.53
C GLN A 273 -21.30 -6.48 1.22
N ASN A 274 -20.96 -6.02 0.01
CA ASN A 274 -21.02 -4.62 -0.40
C ASN A 274 -20.23 -3.69 0.56
N CYS A 275 -19.06 -4.15 1.00
CA CYS A 275 -18.15 -3.42 1.88
C CYS A 275 -16.71 -3.45 1.33
N ASP A 276 -15.78 -2.77 2.00
CA ASP A 276 -14.35 -2.77 1.68
C ASP A 276 -13.52 -2.40 2.93
N GLU A 277 -12.19 -2.49 2.82
CA GLU A 277 -11.30 -1.95 3.85
C GLU A 277 -11.41 -0.42 3.94
N ARG A 278 -11.04 0.14 5.11
CA ARG A 278 -10.99 1.59 5.32
C ARG A 278 -9.62 2.14 4.92
N GLU A 279 -9.58 3.33 4.31
CA GLU A 279 -8.30 3.88 3.83
C GLU A 279 -7.33 4.31 4.95
N HIS A 280 -7.82 4.78 6.09
CA HIS A 280 -6.98 5.39 7.14
C HIS A 280 -6.39 4.39 8.13
N ASP A 281 -7.01 3.22 8.29
CA ASP A 281 -6.57 2.17 9.22
C ASP A 281 -6.77 0.74 8.65
N GLY A 282 -6.95 0.63 7.33
CA GLY A 282 -6.90 -0.61 6.59
C GLY A 282 -5.48 -1.18 6.51
N SER A 283 -5.35 -2.30 5.81
CA SER A 283 -4.12 -3.10 5.87
C SER A 283 -2.92 -2.38 5.27
N LEU A 284 -3.10 -1.64 4.16
CA LEU A 284 -2.01 -0.83 3.57
C LEU A 284 -1.62 0.37 4.43
N ALA A 285 -2.57 1.00 5.12
CA ALA A 285 -2.25 2.08 6.06
C ALA A 285 -1.42 1.57 7.24
N VAL A 286 -1.76 0.40 7.78
CA VAL A 286 -0.96 -0.29 8.80
C VAL A 286 0.43 -0.62 8.26
N ALA A 287 0.53 -1.23 7.08
CA ALA A 287 1.81 -1.57 6.46
C ALA A 287 2.71 -0.34 6.29
N LEU A 288 2.16 0.79 5.81
CA LEU A 288 2.91 2.04 5.68
C LEU A 288 3.45 2.55 7.03
N GLN A 289 2.66 2.45 8.10
CA GLN A 289 3.12 2.83 9.45
C GLN A 289 4.28 1.95 9.92
N VAL A 290 4.24 0.64 9.60
CA VAL A 290 5.35 -0.28 9.90
C VAL A 290 6.58 0.09 9.08
N LEU A 291 6.44 0.30 7.78
CA LEU A 291 7.53 0.69 6.88
C LEU A 291 8.22 1.97 7.35
N ARG A 292 7.45 2.99 7.78
CA ARG A 292 7.98 4.22 8.39
C ARG A 292 8.84 3.96 9.63
N ARG A 293 8.35 3.11 10.53
CA ARG A 293 9.08 2.76 11.77
C ARG A 293 10.35 1.97 11.48
N VAL A 294 10.31 1.04 10.51
CA VAL A 294 11.47 0.27 10.07
C VAL A 294 12.51 1.20 9.44
N HIS A 295 12.09 2.05 8.49
CA HIS A 295 12.96 3.02 7.83
C HIS A 295 13.61 3.96 8.84
N GLN A 296 12.82 4.57 9.73
CA GLN A 296 13.34 5.47 10.76
C GLN A 296 14.41 4.80 11.63
N ARG A 297 14.14 3.61 12.17
CA ARG A 297 15.10 2.90 13.03
C ARG A 297 16.37 2.47 12.32
N PHE A 298 16.22 2.06 11.06
CA PHE A 298 17.36 1.68 10.22
C PHE A 298 18.31 2.88 10.09
N PHE A 299 17.80 4.04 9.66
CA PHE A 299 18.64 5.21 9.45
C PHE A 299 19.08 5.93 10.73
N ASP A 300 18.31 5.89 11.81
CA ASP A 300 18.76 6.35 13.13
C ASP A 300 20.04 5.60 13.55
N SER A 301 20.11 4.29 13.30
CA SER A 301 21.30 3.48 13.60
C SER A 301 22.49 3.81 12.69
N VAL A 302 22.22 4.15 11.41
CA VAL A 302 23.24 4.62 10.44
C VAL A 302 23.85 5.93 10.87
N VAL A 303 23.04 6.87 11.36
CA VAL A 303 23.51 8.15 11.91
C VAL A 303 24.41 7.92 13.13
N ASP A 304 24.11 6.91 13.95
CA ASP A 304 24.95 6.50 15.09
C ASP A 304 26.24 5.75 14.68
N GLY A 305 26.48 5.57 13.37
CA GLY A 305 27.69 4.95 12.81
C GLY A 305 27.62 3.42 12.68
N TYR A 306 26.43 2.82 12.82
CA TYR A 306 26.20 1.39 12.66
C TYR A 306 25.51 1.11 11.33
N PHE A 307 25.85 0.00 10.67
CA PHE A 307 25.11 -0.47 9.50
C PHE A 307 24.16 -1.59 9.96
N PRO A 308 22.91 -1.28 10.32
CA PRO A 308 21.99 -2.30 10.81
C PRO A 308 21.57 -3.24 9.69
N ASP A 309 21.17 -4.44 10.09
CA ASP A 309 20.50 -5.38 9.20
C ASP A 309 18.99 -5.15 9.32
N VAL A 310 18.32 -4.80 8.22
CA VAL A 310 16.89 -4.47 8.20
C VAL A 310 16.04 -5.61 8.78
N ARG A 311 16.48 -6.86 8.66
CA ARG A 311 15.82 -8.04 9.24
C ARG A 311 15.75 -7.96 10.77
N GLN A 312 16.83 -7.48 11.39
CA GLN A 312 16.89 -7.27 12.83
C GLN A 312 15.97 -6.12 13.24
N VAL A 313 15.96 -5.03 12.46
CA VAL A 313 15.07 -3.89 12.68
C VAL A 313 13.59 -4.29 12.59
N ILE A 314 13.20 -5.05 11.55
CA ILE A 314 11.84 -5.60 11.40
C ILE A 314 11.48 -6.46 12.62
N ALA A 315 12.37 -7.35 13.04
CA ALA A 315 12.15 -8.21 14.21
C ALA A 315 11.99 -7.40 15.51
N GLU A 316 12.75 -6.33 15.69
CA GLU A 316 12.63 -5.42 16.84
C GLU A 316 11.31 -4.67 16.83
N VAL A 317 10.91 -4.09 15.70
CA VAL A 317 9.61 -3.43 15.54
C VAL A 317 8.46 -4.40 15.82
N ARG A 318 8.60 -5.66 15.38
CA ARG A 318 7.62 -6.74 15.62
C ARG A 318 7.52 -7.12 17.10
N ARG A 319 8.63 -7.17 17.82
CA ARG A 319 8.64 -7.46 19.27
C ARG A 319 7.95 -6.40 20.12
N GLU A 320 7.65 -5.22 19.57
CA GLU A 320 6.94 -4.19 20.32
C GLU A 320 5.44 -4.44 20.42
N VAL A 321 4.90 -5.30 19.54
CA VAL A 321 3.47 -5.51 19.39
C VAL A 321 2.82 -6.02 20.67
N LEU A 322 3.40 -7.04 21.29
CA LEU A 322 2.93 -7.65 22.54
C LEU A 322 3.95 -7.48 23.68
N ARG A 323 4.82 -6.46 23.60
CA ARG A 323 5.80 -6.17 24.66
C ARG A 323 5.09 -5.93 25.98
N GLY A 324 5.53 -6.65 27.02
CA GLY A 324 4.93 -6.59 28.36
C GLY A 324 3.74 -7.53 28.56
N CYS A 325 3.32 -8.29 27.55
CA CYS A 325 2.34 -9.35 27.71
C CYS A 325 3.04 -10.65 28.13
N THR A 326 2.60 -11.23 29.25
CA THR A 326 2.88 -12.62 29.60
C THR A 326 1.67 -13.48 29.23
N VAL A 327 1.84 -14.44 28.33
CA VAL A 327 0.75 -15.23 27.72
C VAL A 327 0.87 -16.69 28.14
N ALA A 328 -0.24 -17.26 28.63
CA ALA A 328 -0.39 -18.69 28.81
C ALA A 328 -1.45 -19.22 27.82
N PHE A 329 -1.23 -20.42 27.30
CA PHE A 329 -2.18 -21.06 26.38
C PHE A 329 -2.96 -22.14 27.11
N SER A 330 -4.25 -22.25 26.78
CA SER A 330 -5.18 -23.11 27.51
C SER A 330 -5.90 -24.14 26.64
N TRP A 331 -5.33 -24.66 25.56
CA TRP A 331 -6.08 -25.53 24.61
C TRP A 331 -5.30 -26.75 24.21
N LEU A 332 -5.98 -27.91 24.27
CA LEU A 332 -5.93 -29.04 23.33
C LEU A 332 -6.91 -30.14 23.74
N SER A 333 -7.84 -30.49 22.85
CA SER A 333 -8.42 -31.83 22.86
C SER A 333 -7.99 -32.59 21.58
N TYR A 334 -7.41 -33.77 21.80
CA TYR A 334 -7.28 -34.94 20.90
C TYR A 334 -6.40 -34.93 19.63
N ARG A 335 -5.35 -34.10 19.54
CA ARG A 335 -4.11 -34.47 18.82
C ARG A 335 -2.91 -33.92 19.58
N GLU A 336 -2.21 -34.84 20.26
CA GLU A 336 -0.96 -34.72 21.03
C GLU A 336 -0.28 -33.33 21.14
N ASP A 337 -0.19 -32.83 22.37
CA ASP A 337 0.87 -31.96 22.93
C ASP A 337 1.19 -30.57 22.32
N PHE A 338 0.21 -29.76 21.94
CA PHE A 338 0.39 -28.30 21.69
C PHE A 338 0.56 -27.43 22.98
N ALA A 339 0.61 -28.02 24.18
CA ALA A 339 1.08 -27.33 25.38
C ALA A 339 2.62 -27.30 25.47
N ALA A 340 3.29 -28.02 24.56
CA ALA A 340 4.73 -27.99 24.44
C ALA A 340 5.20 -26.62 23.93
N LYS A 341 6.32 -26.15 24.49
CA LYS A 341 7.07 -25.04 23.91
C LYS A 341 7.31 -25.32 22.42
N GLY A 342 7.06 -24.33 21.56
CA GLY A 342 7.38 -24.42 20.13
C GLY A 342 6.19 -24.70 19.20
N THR A 343 4.94 -24.56 19.65
CA THR A 343 3.81 -24.53 18.72
C THR A 343 3.85 -23.28 17.82
N PRO A 344 3.16 -23.29 16.66
CA PRO A 344 3.10 -22.12 15.79
C PRO A 344 2.58 -20.87 16.51
N MET A 345 1.53 -21.00 17.33
CA MET A 345 0.94 -19.88 18.06
C MET A 345 1.84 -19.37 19.19
N TRP A 346 2.51 -20.28 19.92
CA TRP A 346 3.51 -19.90 20.92
C TRP A 346 4.66 -19.12 20.28
N THR A 347 5.18 -19.65 19.17
CA THR A 347 6.29 -19.04 18.43
C THR A 347 5.90 -17.65 17.91
N LEU A 348 4.69 -17.52 17.37
CA LEU A 348 4.17 -16.23 16.92
C LEU A 348 4.05 -15.22 18.07
N ALA A 349 3.48 -15.62 19.21
CA ALA A 349 3.37 -14.73 20.37
C ALA A 349 4.76 -14.23 20.84
N VAL A 350 5.76 -15.10 20.88
CA VAL A 350 7.14 -14.74 21.22
C VAL A 350 7.76 -13.81 20.16
N GLN A 351 7.53 -14.05 18.87
CA GLN A 351 7.98 -13.17 17.79
C GLN A 351 7.37 -11.77 17.88
N LEU A 352 6.12 -11.67 18.35
CA LEU A 352 5.44 -10.40 18.65
C LEU A 352 5.89 -9.76 19.97
N GLY A 353 6.81 -10.41 20.71
CA GLY A 353 7.43 -9.88 21.92
C GLY A 353 6.72 -10.22 23.24
N ALA A 354 5.77 -11.16 23.22
CA ALA A 354 5.19 -11.70 24.44
C ALA A 354 6.16 -12.67 25.13
N VAL A 355 6.04 -12.78 26.45
CA VAL A 355 6.67 -13.85 27.24
C VAL A 355 5.66 -14.98 27.41
N CYS A 356 5.94 -16.15 26.86
CA CYS A 356 5.02 -17.28 26.97
C CYS A 356 5.36 -18.19 28.17
N LYS A 357 4.34 -18.62 28.89
CA LYS A 357 4.45 -19.56 30.03
C LYS A 357 3.59 -20.80 29.81
N VAL A 358 4.13 -21.93 30.28
CA VAL A 358 3.41 -23.22 30.22
C VAL A 358 2.26 -23.18 31.21
N ASP A 359 2.52 -22.80 32.45
CA ASP A 359 1.53 -22.70 33.51
C ASP A 359 1.17 -21.26 33.84
N VAL A 360 0.06 -21.11 34.57
CA VAL A 360 -0.44 -19.80 35.03
C VAL A 360 0.14 -19.45 36.40
N ASP A 361 0.54 -18.20 36.55
CA ASP A 361 0.99 -17.60 37.81
C ASP A 361 0.65 -16.10 37.82
N GLU A 362 0.95 -15.41 38.92
CA GLU A 362 0.60 -13.99 39.11
C GLU A 362 1.13 -13.05 37.99
N THR A 363 2.22 -13.43 37.32
CA THR A 363 2.82 -12.62 36.24
C THR A 363 2.10 -12.78 34.91
N VAL A 364 1.26 -13.80 34.75
CA VAL A 364 0.45 -13.99 33.55
C VAL A 364 -0.54 -12.82 33.43
N THR A 365 -0.62 -12.30 32.22
CA THR A 365 -1.49 -11.17 31.86
C THR A 365 -2.66 -11.62 30.99
N HIS A 366 -2.41 -12.60 30.11
CA HIS A 366 -3.39 -13.12 29.17
C HIS A 366 -3.40 -14.64 29.21
N VAL A 367 -4.60 -15.21 29.17
CA VAL A 367 -4.82 -16.61 28.83
C VAL A 367 -5.50 -16.66 27.48
N VAL A 368 -4.84 -17.30 26.51
CA VAL A 368 -5.40 -17.50 25.18
C VAL A 368 -6.19 -18.80 25.17
N ALA A 369 -7.49 -18.69 24.86
CA ALA A 369 -8.41 -19.79 24.92
C ALA A 369 -9.49 -20.00 23.82
N GLU A 370 -9.77 -21.25 23.43
CA GLU A 370 -10.88 -21.70 22.56
C GLU A 370 -12.20 -21.88 23.34
N HIS A 371 -12.18 -22.47 24.53
CA HIS A 371 -13.36 -22.66 25.38
C HIS A 371 -13.20 -21.98 26.74
N PRO A 372 -14.30 -21.48 27.32
CA PRO A 372 -14.25 -20.79 28.60
C PRO A 372 -14.03 -21.72 29.82
N GLY A 373 -14.32 -23.02 29.69
CA GLY A 373 -14.40 -23.95 30.83
C GLY A 373 -13.09 -24.62 31.28
N THR A 374 -11.96 -24.38 30.61
CA THR A 374 -10.66 -24.99 31.03
C THR A 374 -10.14 -24.39 32.32
N GLU A 375 -9.33 -25.16 33.06
CA GLU A 375 -8.73 -24.72 34.33
C GLU A 375 -8.01 -23.38 34.22
N LYS A 376 -7.17 -23.16 33.19
CA LYS A 376 -6.46 -21.87 33.03
C LYS A 376 -7.40 -20.73 32.62
N ALA A 377 -8.46 -21.01 31.86
CA ALA A 377 -9.47 -20.01 31.52
C ALA A 377 -10.28 -19.60 32.76
N GLN A 378 -10.64 -20.55 33.62
CA GLN A 378 -11.27 -20.26 34.91
C GLN A 378 -10.32 -19.48 35.81
N TRP A 379 -9.06 -19.90 35.92
CA TRP A 379 -8.03 -19.18 36.65
C TRP A 379 -7.88 -17.73 36.18
N ALA A 380 -7.92 -17.49 34.86
CA ALA A 380 -7.83 -16.13 34.32
C ALA A 380 -8.97 -15.25 34.84
N ARG A 381 -10.20 -15.77 34.86
CA ARG A 381 -11.36 -15.04 35.39
C ARG A 381 -11.24 -14.79 36.90
N ASP A 382 -10.87 -15.81 37.65
CA ASP A 382 -10.78 -15.74 39.11
C ASP A 382 -9.67 -14.77 39.57
N ASN A 383 -8.68 -14.49 38.71
CA ASN A 383 -7.53 -13.64 38.99
C ASN A 383 -7.52 -12.33 38.17
N ASP A 384 -8.65 -11.94 37.57
CA ASP A 384 -8.83 -10.70 36.80
C ASP A 384 -7.78 -10.53 35.68
N LYS A 385 -7.51 -11.61 34.94
CA LYS A 385 -6.61 -11.65 33.79
C LYS A 385 -7.41 -11.65 32.49
N PHE A 386 -6.79 -11.17 31.42
CA PHE A 386 -7.44 -11.18 30.11
C PHE A 386 -7.62 -12.61 29.60
N LEU A 387 -8.84 -12.94 29.21
CA LEU A 387 -9.19 -14.21 28.58
C LEU A 387 -9.63 -13.93 27.15
N VAL A 388 -8.80 -14.31 26.18
CA VAL A 388 -8.98 -13.97 24.76
C VAL A 388 -8.91 -15.21 23.87
N ASN A 389 -9.55 -15.20 22.72
CA ASN A 389 -9.39 -16.29 21.75
C ASN A 389 -8.05 -16.21 21.00
N TRP A 390 -7.71 -17.24 20.21
CA TRP A 390 -6.45 -17.30 19.47
C TRP A 390 -6.34 -16.25 18.34
N GLU A 391 -7.48 -15.77 17.84
CA GLU A 391 -7.54 -14.74 16.80
C GLU A 391 -6.98 -13.39 17.30
N TRP A 392 -6.95 -13.14 18.62
CA TRP A 392 -6.31 -11.96 19.19
C TRP A 392 -4.82 -11.85 18.80
N ILE A 393 -4.08 -12.96 18.85
CA ILE A 393 -2.67 -13.00 18.44
C ILE A 393 -2.56 -12.82 16.92
N GLN A 394 -3.45 -13.44 16.15
CA GLN A 394 -3.45 -13.33 14.69
C GLN A 394 -3.76 -11.92 14.22
N ALA A 395 -4.75 -11.27 14.84
CA ALA A 395 -5.07 -9.89 14.56
C ALA A 395 -3.88 -8.99 14.95
N ALA A 396 -3.21 -9.23 16.08
CA ALA A 396 -2.01 -8.51 16.46
C ALA A 396 -0.86 -8.68 15.44
N LYS A 397 -0.70 -9.89 14.88
CA LYS A 397 0.28 -10.19 13.81
C LYS A 397 0.06 -9.29 12.59
N PHE A 398 -1.16 -9.21 12.07
CA PHE A 398 -1.44 -8.44 10.85
C PHE A 398 -1.60 -6.94 11.08
N ARG A 399 -2.08 -6.54 12.26
CA ARG A 399 -2.27 -5.13 12.62
C ARG A 399 -1.02 -4.46 13.19
N TRP A 400 0.02 -5.24 13.50
CA TRP A 400 1.28 -4.75 14.07
C TRP A 400 1.10 -3.89 15.34
N CYS A 401 0.05 -4.16 16.09
CA CYS A 401 -0.23 -3.53 17.38
C CYS A 401 -1.04 -4.48 18.29
N ARG A 402 -0.97 -4.26 19.61
CA ARG A 402 -1.80 -4.99 20.56
C ARG A 402 -3.27 -4.66 20.31
N GLN A 403 -4.09 -5.69 20.10
CA GLN A 403 -5.52 -5.53 19.90
C GLN A 403 -6.25 -5.40 21.24
N LYS A 404 -7.43 -4.78 21.22
CA LYS A 404 -8.30 -4.72 22.39
C LYS A 404 -8.81 -6.12 22.70
N GLU A 405 -8.63 -6.56 23.92
CA GLU A 405 -8.94 -7.93 24.34
C GLU A 405 -10.44 -8.24 24.26
N GLN A 406 -11.28 -7.21 24.43
CA GLN A 406 -12.74 -7.32 24.39
C GLN A 406 -13.29 -7.70 23.01
N ASP A 407 -12.53 -7.44 21.95
CA ASP A 407 -12.94 -7.75 20.57
C ASP A 407 -12.74 -9.25 20.24
N PHE A 408 -12.08 -10.00 21.13
CA PHE A 408 -11.70 -11.41 20.94
C PHE A 408 -12.17 -12.29 22.11
N PRO A 409 -13.47 -12.30 22.46
CA PRO A 409 -13.97 -13.06 23.59
C PRO A 409 -13.88 -14.58 23.35
N VAL A 410 -13.71 -15.32 24.44
CA VAL A 410 -13.79 -16.78 24.43
C VAL A 410 -15.24 -17.20 24.66
N LEU A 411 -15.90 -17.64 23.60
CA LEU A 411 -17.31 -18.03 23.62
C LEU A 411 -17.44 -19.55 23.84
N LEU A 412 -18.57 -19.97 24.43
CA LEU A 412 -18.97 -21.38 24.35
C LEU A 412 -19.30 -21.65 22.88
N GLY A 413 -18.60 -22.59 22.24
CA GLY A 413 -19.04 -23.09 20.94
C GLY A 413 -20.40 -23.77 21.07
N ASP A 414 -21.27 -23.58 20.08
CA ASP A 414 -22.56 -24.28 19.95
C ASP A 414 -22.40 -25.79 19.72
#